data_AF-A0A971EY49-F1
#
_entry.id   AF-A0A971EY49-F1
#
_cell.length_a   1.000
_cell.length_b   1.000
_cell.length_c   1.000
_cell.angle_alpha   90.00
_cell.angle_beta   90.00
_cell.angle_gamma   90.00
#
_symmetry.space_group_name_H-M   'P 1'
#
loop_
_entity.id
_entity.type
_entity.pdbx_description
1 polymer ?
#
loop_
_entity_poly.entity_id
_entity_poly.type
_entity_poly.pdbx_seq_one_letter_code
_entity_poly.pdbx_strand_id
1 'polypeptide(L)' 'MDIRLMTYNICSGLSYGKDRRRDLAQAAEVIKQYSPDILSLNEVHYNIGFSGFAKQAEE' A
#
# COMPACT_ATOMS: atom_id res chain seq x y z
N MET A 1 -3.68 10.43 -25.24
CA MET A 1 -2.80 10.10 -24.10
C MET A 1 -3.73 9.77 -22.97
N ASP A 2 -3.63 8.56 -22.44
CA ASP A 2 -4.54 8.06 -21.42
C ASP A 2 -3.81 8.12 -20.07
N ILE A 3 -4.51 8.57 -19.03
CA ILE A 3 -4.00 8.65 -17.65
C ILE A 3 -4.70 7.58 -16.83
N ARG A 4 -3.94 6.76 -16.12
CA ARG A 4 -4.44 5.74 -15.20
C ARG A 4 -4.37 6.25 -13.78
N LEU A 5 -5.55 6.44 -13.19
CA LEU A 5 -5.72 6.78 -11.78
C LEU A 5 -6.12 5.54 -10.99
N MET A 6 -5.45 5.31 -9.86
CA MET A 6 -5.80 4.26 -8.90
C MET A 6 -5.99 4.86 -7.51
N THR A 7 -7.12 4.53 -6.87
CA THR A 7 -7.30 4.70 -5.42
C THR A 7 -7.34 3.33 -4.77
N TYR A 8 -6.60 3.15 -3.68
CA TYR A 8 -6.48 1.86 -3.03
C TYR A 8 -6.30 2.00 -1.52
N ASN A 9 -7.28 1.48 -0.78
CA ASN A 9 -7.15 1.27 0.66
C ASN A 9 -6.38 -0.04 0.91
N ILE A 10 -5.15 0.09 1.43
CA ILE A 10 -4.26 -1.06 1.68
C ILE A 10 -4.50 -1.73 3.03
N CYS A 11 -5.48 -1.24 3.80
CA CYS A 11 -5.81 -1.72 5.14
C CYS A 11 -4.59 -1.92 6.04
N SER A 12 -3.71 -0.92 6.11
CA SER A 12 -2.42 -1.02 6.84
C SER A 12 -1.54 -2.21 6.44
N GLY A 13 -1.67 -2.69 5.20
CA GLY A 13 -0.99 -3.87 4.68
C GLY A 13 -1.59 -5.20 5.12
N LEU A 14 -2.80 -5.26 5.70
CA LEU A 14 -3.43 -6.51 6.08
C LEU A 14 -3.81 -7.34 4.84
N SER A 15 -3.24 -8.54 4.74
CA SER A 15 -3.68 -9.55 3.80
C SER A 15 -4.89 -10.28 4.36
N TYR A 16 -6.04 -10.21 3.68
CA TYR A 16 -7.26 -10.93 4.08
C TYR A 16 -7.24 -12.43 3.73
N GLY A 17 -6.07 -12.98 3.31
CA GLY A 17 -5.85 -14.41 3.12
C GLY A 17 -5.86 -15.22 4.44
N LYS A 18 -5.47 -16.50 4.35
CA LYS A 18 -5.62 -17.51 5.42
C LYS A 18 -5.12 -17.10 6.81
N ASP A 19 -4.16 -16.17 6.91
CA ASP A 19 -3.50 -15.88 8.17
C ASP A 19 -3.67 -14.43 8.68
N ARG A 20 -4.46 -13.57 7.99
CA ARG A 20 -4.64 -12.14 8.37
C ARG A 20 -3.31 -11.41 8.67
N ARG A 21 -2.24 -11.81 8.00
CA ARG A 21 -0.89 -11.27 8.24
C ARG A 21 -0.74 -9.94 7.52
N ARG A 22 0.11 -9.07 8.06
CA ARG A 22 0.52 -7.86 7.36
C ARG A 22 1.55 -8.23 6.30
N ASP A 23 1.24 -7.95 5.06
CA ASP A 23 2.07 -8.16 3.89
C ASP A 23 1.89 -6.99 2.91
N LEU A 24 2.79 -6.01 3.02
CA LEU A 24 2.82 -4.86 2.11
C LEU A 24 3.22 -5.26 0.69
N ALA A 25 3.90 -6.40 0.50
CA ALA A 25 4.30 -6.84 -0.83
C ALA A 25 3.08 -7.21 -1.67
N GLN A 26 2.03 -7.77 -1.06
CA GLN A 26 0.78 -8.05 -1.75
C GLN A 26 0.18 -6.77 -2.37
N ALA A 27 0.06 -5.70 -1.58
CA ALA A 27 -0.47 -4.43 -2.06
C ALA A 27 0.42 -3.83 -3.17
N ALA A 28 1.75 -3.95 -3.03
CA ALA A 28 2.70 -3.49 -4.03
C ALA A 28 2.56 -4.25 -5.36
N GLU A 29 2.38 -5.57 -5.34
CA GLU A 29 2.17 -6.37 -6.55
C GLU A 29 0.87 -6.00 -7.29
N VAL A 30 -0.20 -5.70 -6.56
CA VAL A 30 -1.45 -5.18 -7.15
C VAL A 30 -1.20 -3.85 -7.85
N ILE A 31 -0.52 -2.91 -7.19
CA ILE A 31 -0.20 -1.60 -7.79
C ILE A 31 0.62 -1.78 -9.08
N LYS A 32 1.65 -2.64 -9.06
CA LYS A 32 2.49 -2.94 -10.23
C LYS A 32 1.66 -3.51 -11.39
N GLN A 33 0.74 -4.44 -11.10
CA GLN A 33 -0.10 -5.07 -12.12
C GLN A 33 -0.91 -4.05 -12.92
N TYR A 34 -1.47 -3.03 -12.24
CA TYR A 34 -2.26 -1.99 -12.91
C TYR A 34 -1.41 -0.86 -13.47
N SER A 35 -0.19 -0.69 -12.96
CA SER A 35 0.78 0.33 -13.39
C SER A 35 0.14 1.74 -13.49
N PRO A 36 -0.51 2.26 -12.43
CA PRO A 36 -1.16 3.56 -12.49
C PRO A 36 -0.12 4.68 -12.66
N ASP A 37 -0.51 5.75 -13.35
CA ASP A 37 0.29 6.97 -13.47
C ASP A 37 0.15 7.84 -12.20
N ILE A 38 -1.03 7.80 -11.58
CA ILE A 38 -1.33 8.49 -10.31
C ILE A 38 -1.95 7.48 -9.34
N LEU A 39 -1.39 7.40 -8.13
CA LEU A 39 -1.83 6.51 -7.07
C LEU A 39 -2.22 7.30 -5.82
N SER A 40 -3.40 7.04 -5.28
CA SER A 40 -3.85 7.51 -3.97
C SER A 40 -4.04 6.32 -3.03
N LEU A 41 -3.35 6.33 -1.88
CA LEU A 41 -3.43 5.26 -0.88
C LEU A 41 -4.19 5.71 0.37
N ASN A 42 -5.05 4.84 0.89
CA ASN A 42 -5.70 5.00 2.20
C ASN A 42 -5.20 3.96 3.19
N GLU A 43 -5.34 4.26 4.48
CA GLU A 43 -4.91 3.41 5.62
C GLU A 43 -3.41 3.06 5.59
N VAL A 44 -2.59 3.97 5.06
CA VAL A 44 -1.13 3.93 5.23
C VAL A 44 -0.82 4.39 6.65
N HIS A 45 -0.08 3.57 7.39
CA HIS A 45 0.32 3.90 8.75
C HIS A 45 1.80 4.27 8.83
N TYR A 46 2.08 5.39 9.50
CA TYR A 46 3.41 5.96 9.66
C TYR A 46 3.78 6.01 11.14
N ASN A 47 5.04 5.70 11.47
CA ASN A 47 5.60 5.85 12.82
C ASN A 47 4.76 5.17 13.93
N ILE A 48 4.36 3.91 13.71
CA ILE A 48 3.66 3.11 14.71
C ILE A 48 4.36 1.76 14.90
N GLY A 49 4.17 1.13 16.06
CA GLY A 49 4.95 -0.04 16.45
C GLY A 49 4.89 -1.22 15.49
N PHE A 50 3.80 -1.37 14.75
CA PHE A 50 3.69 -2.46 13.78
C PHE A 50 4.19 -2.16 12.37
N SER A 51 4.49 -0.90 12.05
CA SER A 51 5.22 -0.53 10.84
C SER A 51 6.74 -0.59 11.06
N GLY A 52 7.18 -1.17 12.19
CA GLY A 52 8.58 -1.13 12.62
C GLY A 52 9.09 0.28 12.87
N PHE A 53 8.19 1.24 13.14
CA PHE A 53 8.50 2.67 13.20
C PHE A 53 9.17 3.22 11.93
N ALA A 54 9.00 2.54 10.79
CA ALA A 54 9.55 3.00 9.53
C ALA A 54 8.94 4.37 9.19
N LYS A 55 9.82 5.33 8.91
CA LYS A 55 9.45 6.60 8.30
C LYS A 55 9.33 6.42 6.79
N GLN A 56 8.34 7.04 6.17
CA GLN A 56 8.41 7.33 4.73
C GLN A 56 9.66 8.16 4.42
N ALA A 57 10.19 8.01 3.21
CA ALA A 57 11.28 8.85 2.73
C ALA A 57 10.84 10.32 2.84
N GLU A 58 11.66 11.12 3.52
CA GLU A 58 11.53 12.58 3.51
C GLU A 58 11.90 13.07 2.10
N GLU A 59 11.18 14.08 1.60
CA GLU A 59 11.34 14.65 0.24
C GLU A 59 12.79 15.02 -0.10
#